data_AF-A0A1V9YKP3-F1
#
_entry.id   AF-A0A1V9YKP3-F1
#
_cell.length_a   1.000
_cell.length_b   1.000
_cell.length_c   1.000
_cell.angle_alpha   90.00
_cell.angle_beta   90.00
_cell.angle_gamma   90.00
#
_symmetry.space_group_name_H-M   'P 1'
#
loop_
_entity.id
_entity.type
_entity.pdbx_description
1 polymer ?
#
loop_
_entity_poly.entity_id
_entity_poly.type
_entity_poly.pdbx_seq_one_letter_code
_entity_poly.pdbx_strand_id
1 'polypeptide(L)'
;MSFFETIARSLGAWMEPRPKAASATVACVGASTESALKKYKIDASMYTSVYAPPTAGPSSRKHGSSRVEDSVDDLTARFQRHARVSRPPEWAVGQRVLFRAKAMHAGIVAEYARHLAALDGLDPHQHSGVRARAWQSIAQANIKLAKLEDLVRDLSQLGPRDSEKKFVDRLEKFVEAIAATGREALMLLVRELQVLRAPMSSLRGACVHVFAFLSAVDVARARAVSRAWCGTIGDKRLLSAALRRSAERWVYWASHLPPTRYDYPGLVAAAQHCEHLHSARRSIAADVQRTTFRNGSCTNLAAQDEPAAQAMLGRLLLAWVALDPEIGYCHGMTFLGSALLSCVGYDEERAFTVFAALLRGRGLREVFRLPDLPGALLRMYQLDSLVRLHLPHVAACFLKHKVHPQMYASGWIMALFLHETSVSPLTMTVLLDDFVVHGWPAMFRLYLGLLSVHADAVITPLPSKTLQALVKLPKQLNASLVAALEAGAAFAAATTPAALAALEEHYDPTTSLREYF
;
A
#
# COMPACT_ATOMS: atom_id res chain seq x y z
N MET A 1 14.10 18.54 -28.98
CA MET A 1 14.00 18.46 -27.51
C MET A 1 12.57 18.06 -27.18
N SER A 2 12.41 16.78 -26.85
CA SER A 2 11.14 16.07 -27.03
C SER A 2 10.25 16.23 -25.80
N PHE A 3 8.95 16.12 -26.02
CA PHE A 3 7.87 16.00 -25.02
C PHE A 3 8.25 15.19 -23.75
N PHE A 4 9.14 14.21 -23.88
CA PHE A 4 9.64 13.38 -22.78
C PHE A 4 10.63 14.10 -21.83
N GLU A 5 11.41 15.08 -22.29
CA GLU A 5 12.27 15.90 -21.40
C GLU A 5 11.45 16.79 -20.47
N THR A 6 10.29 17.26 -20.92
CA THR A 6 9.37 18.07 -20.13
C THR A 6 8.64 17.25 -19.06
N ILE A 7 8.30 15.99 -19.38
CA ILE A 7 7.73 15.03 -18.42
C ILE A 7 8.76 14.66 -17.35
N ALA A 8 10.01 14.42 -17.74
CA ALA A 8 11.09 14.09 -16.82
C ALA A 8 11.37 15.20 -15.80
N ARG A 9 11.38 16.48 -16.22
CA ARG A 9 11.50 17.62 -15.29
C ARG A 9 10.29 17.78 -14.36
N SER A 10 9.10 17.46 -14.85
CA SER A 10 7.87 17.57 -14.06
C SER A 10 7.75 16.49 -12.99
N LEU A 11 8.31 15.29 -13.23
CA LEU A 11 8.41 14.21 -12.26
C LEU A 11 9.46 14.48 -11.16
N GLY A 12 10.49 15.28 -11.43
CA GLY A 12 11.48 15.67 -10.41
C GLY A 12 10.90 16.53 -9.27
N ALA A 13 9.90 17.35 -9.57
CA ALA A 13 9.20 18.17 -8.57
C ALA A 13 8.07 17.43 -7.82
N TRP A 14 7.80 16.16 -8.17
CA TRP A 14 6.73 15.33 -7.63
C TRP A 14 7.08 14.63 -6.31
N MET A 15 8.34 14.71 -5.87
CA MET A 15 8.92 13.81 -4.86
C MET A 15 9.15 14.43 -3.48
N GLU A 16 8.94 15.74 -3.29
CA GLU A 16 9.11 16.39 -1.98
C GLU A 16 7.82 16.35 -1.14
N PRO A 17 7.84 15.81 0.09
CA PRO A 17 6.71 15.94 1.02
C PRO A 17 6.77 17.29 1.76
N ARG A 18 5.63 17.98 1.85
CA ARG A 18 5.45 19.15 2.73
C ARG A 18 4.44 18.86 3.87
N PRO A 19 4.60 19.54 5.03
CA PRO A 19 4.04 19.10 6.31
C PRO A 19 2.53 19.35 6.41
N LYS A 20 1.86 18.49 7.20
CA LYS A 20 0.42 18.54 7.47
C LYS A 20 0.05 19.77 8.32
N ALA A 21 -0.95 20.53 7.88
CA ALA A 21 -1.72 21.44 8.72
C ALA A 21 -3.02 20.76 9.18
N ALA A 22 -3.47 21.14 10.38
CA ALA A 22 -4.42 20.43 11.23
C ALA A 22 -5.91 20.53 10.85
N SER A 23 -6.65 19.51 11.30
CA SER A 23 -8.03 19.50 11.81
C SER A 23 -9.14 20.23 11.03
N ALA A 24 -10.13 19.46 10.55
CA ALA A 24 -11.51 19.92 10.47
C ALA A 24 -12.49 18.78 10.87
N THR A 25 -13.41 19.18 11.72
CA THR A 25 -14.32 18.40 12.57
C THR A 25 -15.42 17.69 11.78
N VAL A 26 -15.78 16.47 12.21
CA VAL A 26 -16.93 15.71 11.68
C VAL A 26 -18.22 16.28 12.27
N ALA A 27 -19.11 16.77 11.40
CA ALA A 27 -20.48 17.13 11.76
C ALA A 27 -21.46 16.06 11.24
N CYS A 28 -22.29 15.52 12.14
CA CYS A 28 -23.33 14.54 11.86
C CYS A 28 -24.37 15.06 10.86
N VAL A 29 -24.66 14.30 9.80
CA VAL A 29 -25.65 14.64 8.77
C VAL A 29 -26.91 13.78 8.92
N GLY A 30 -27.86 14.25 9.73
CA GLY A 30 -29.21 13.67 9.84
C GLY A 30 -30.24 14.30 8.88
N ALA A 31 -29.94 15.44 8.25
CA ALA A 31 -30.92 16.24 7.49
C ALA A 31 -30.89 16.06 5.96
N SER A 32 -29.89 15.38 5.40
CA SER A 32 -29.66 15.33 3.94
C SER A 32 -30.55 14.33 3.18
N THR A 33 -31.04 13.29 3.82
CA THR A 33 -31.77 12.20 3.15
C THR A 33 -33.15 12.63 2.67
N GLU A 34 -33.85 13.47 3.44
CA GLU A 34 -35.22 13.88 3.15
C GLU A 34 -35.31 14.87 1.97
N SER A 35 -34.34 15.77 1.83
CA SER A 35 -34.25 16.72 0.72
C SER A 35 -33.93 16.05 -0.62
N ALA A 36 -33.14 14.97 -0.60
CA ALA A 36 -32.77 14.24 -1.81
C ALA A 36 -33.98 13.46 -2.39
N LEU A 37 -34.75 12.78 -1.53
CA LEU A 37 -35.95 12.04 -1.96
C LEU A 37 -36.97 12.94 -2.67
N LYS A 38 -37.20 14.15 -2.14
CA LYS A 38 -38.08 15.15 -2.77
C LYS A 38 -37.53 15.68 -4.11
N LYS A 39 -36.22 15.93 -4.20
CA LYS A 39 -35.56 16.46 -5.42
C LYS A 39 -35.69 15.51 -6.62
N TYR A 40 -35.60 14.19 -6.40
CA TYR A 40 -35.57 13.21 -7.49
C TYR A 40 -36.92 12.53 -7.77
N LYS A 41 -38.04 13.06 -7.24
CA LYS A 41 -39.40 12.52 -7.46
C LYS A 41 -39.51 11.02 -7.22
N ILE A 42 -38.79 10.51 -6.22
CA ILE A 42 -38.89 9.11 -5.82
C ILE A 42 -40.24 8.95 -5.13
N ASP A 43 -41.12 8.16 -5.73
CA ASP A 43 -42.52 8.08 -5.36
C ASP A 43 -42.68 7.58 -3.91
N ALA A 44 -43.07 8.48 -3.00
CA ALA A 44 -43.28 8.17 -1.60
C ALA A 44 -44.43 7.15 -1.41
N SER A 45 -45.36 7.08 -2.38
CA SER A 45 -46.51 6.17 -2.34
C SER A 45 -46.13 4.69 -2.45
N MET A 46 -44.96 4.36 -3.00
CA MET A 46 -44.44 2.99 -3.02
C MET A 46 -44.02 2.48 -1.62
N TYR A 47 -43.80 3.37 -0.66
CA TYR A 47 -43.18 3.06 0.64
C TYR A 47 -44.04 3.44 1.85
N THR A 48 -45.20 4.06 1.65
CA THR A 48 -46.17 4.33 2.72
C THR A 48 -46.97 3.07 3.03
N SER A 49 -46.74 2.51 4.22
CA SER A 49 -47.64 1.52 4.84
C SER A 49 -48.98 2.18 5.20
N VAL A 50 -50.09 1.54 4.84
CA VAL A 50 -51.47 1.99 5.17
C VAL A 50 -51.84 1.74 6.65
N TYR A 51 -50.89 1.34 7.50
CA TYR A 51 -51.15 1.18 8.94
C TYR A 51 -50.40 2.24 9.73
N ALA A 52 -51.19 3.17 10.30
CA ALA A 52 -50.72 4.11 11.32
C ALA A 52 -50.19 3.33 12.54
N PRO A 53 -49.09 3.76 13.16
CA PRO A 53 -48.65 3.19 14.43
C PRO A 53 -49.66 3.56 15.53
N PRO A 54 -49.90 2.68 16.53
CA PRO A 54 -50.82 2.98 17.63
C PRO A 54 -50.20 4.08 18.50
N THR A 55 -50.73 5.29 18.42
CA THR A 55 -50.40 6.35 19.37
C THR A 55 -51.12 6.09 20.68
N ALA A 56 -50.36 6.18 21.76
CA ALA A 56 -50.82 6.08 23.14
C ALA A 56 -51.97 7.06 23.40
N GLY A 57 -53.05 6.56 24.01
CA GLY A 57 -54.18 7.38 24.45
C GLY A 57 -53.84 8.25 25.67
N PRO A 58 -54.72 9.20 25.97
CA PRO A 58 -55.29 9.21 27.32
C PRO A 58 -56.83 9.25 27.32
N SER A 59 -57.35 8.68 28.40
CA SER A 59 -58.75 8.48 28.79
C SER A 59 -59.59 9.77 28.90
N SER A 60 -60.89 9.68 28.59
CA SER A 60 -61.94 10.14 29.53
C SER A 60 -63.30 9.49 29.25
N ARG A 61 -64.03 9.18 30.33
CA ARG A 61 -65.39 8.60 30.40
C ARG A 61 -66.48 9.69 30.30
N LYS A 62 -67.67 9.32 29.80
CA LYS A 62 -69.03 9.50 30.40
C LYS A 62 -70.12 9.02 29.41
N HIS A 63 -70.84 7.92 29.72
CA HIS A 63 -72.21 7.82 30.29
C HIS A 63 -73.37 7.93 29.29
N GLY A 64 -74.25 6.90 29.25
CA GLY A 64 -75.71 7.07 29.05
C GLY A 64 -76.45 6.26 27.96
N SER A 65 -76.99 5.10 28.33
CA SER A 65 -78.32 4.50 27.99
C SER A 65 -78.86 4.37 26.53
N SER A 66 -78.90 3.11 26.07
CA SER A 66 -80.01 2.35 25.44
C SER A 66 -80.90 2.92 24.32
N ARG A 67 -80.63 2.49 23.09
CA ARG A 67 -81.62 2.01 22.10
C ARG A 67 -80.89 1.01 21.18
N VAL A 68 -81.46 -0.18 20.98
CA VAL A 68 -80.87 -1.23 20.13
C VAL A 68 -81.10 -0.82 18.67
N GLU A 69 -80.22 0.04 18.16
CA GLU A 69 -79.85 0.10 16.76
C GLU A 69 -78.50 -0.60 16.67
N ASP A 70 -78.42 -1.71 15.93
CA ASP A 70 -77.13 -2.36 15.68
C ASP A 70 -76.19 -1.29 15.09
N SER A 71 -75.18 -0.90 15.87
CA SER A 71 -74.17 0.06 15.42
C SER A 71 -73.60 -0.42 14.09
N VAL A 72 -73.29 0.52 13.19
CA VAL A 72 -72.50 0.22 11.99
C VAL A 72 -71.24 -0.58 12.37
N ASP A 73 -70.71 -0.41 13.58
CA ASP A 73 -69.59 -1.19 14.11
C ASP A 73 -69.95 -2.65 14.44
N ASP A 74 -71.18 -2.97 14.83
CA ASP A 74 -71.62 -4.35 15.10
C ASP A 74 -71.99 -5.08 13.80
N LEU A 75 -72.60 -4.38 12.85
CA LEU A 75 -72.74 -4.83 11.46
C LEU A 75 -71.37 -5.03 10.81
N THR A 76 -70.41 -4.13 11.05
CA THR A 76 -69.02 -4.25 10.58
C THR A 76 -68.30 -5.39 11.29
N ALA A 77 -68.52 -5.60 12.58
CA ALA A 77 -67.93 -6.71 13.33
C ALA A 77 -68.51 -8.07 12.92
N ARG A 78 -69.83 -8.14 12.63
CA ARG A 78 -70.48 -9.34 12.07
C ARG A 78 -70.05 -9.59 10.62
N PHE A 79 -69.92 -8.55 9.81
CA PHE A 79 -69.38 -8.64 8.45
C PHE A 79 -67.91 -9.07 8.47
N GLN A 80 -67.09 -8.53 9.38
CA GLN A 80 -65.70 -8.95 9.57
C GLN A 80 -65.57 -10.37 10.16
N ARG A 81 -66.55 -10.84 10.94
CA ARG A 81 -66.62 -12.24 11.42
C ARG A 81 -67.08 -13.21 10.33
N HIS A 82 -68.01 -12.81 9.45
CA HIS A 82 -68.46 -13.62 8.31
C HIS A 82 -67.52 -13.57 7.09
N ALA A 83 -66.76 -12.48 6.92
CA ALA A 83 -65.78 -12.30 5.85
C ALA A 83 -64.36 -12.80 6.22
N ARG A 84 -64.21 -13.54 7.33
CA ARG A 84 -63.03 -14.39 7.53
C ARG A 84 -63.10 -15.59 6.58
N VAL A 85 -62.86 -15.33 5.30
CA VAL A 85 -62.14 -16.30 4.47
C VAL A 85 -60.81 -16.50 5.21
N SER A 86 -60.66 -17.65 5.86
CA SER A 86 -59.43 -17.97 6.61
C SER A 86 -58.28 -17.92 5.60
N ARG A 87 -57.56 -16.79 5.55
CA ARG A 87 -56.43 -16.62 4.61
C ARG A 87 -55.40 -17.70 4.94
N PRO A 88 -54.82 -18.38 3.94
CA PRO A 88 -53.83 -19.42 4.19
C PRO A 88 -52.67 -18.89 5.05
N PRO A 89 -52.10 -19.69 5.97
CA PRO A 89 -50.94 -19.28 6.78
C PRO A 89 -49.74 -18.85 5.89
N GLU A 90 -49.62 -19.46 4.71
CA GLU A 90 -48.63 -19.13 3.67
C GLU A 90 -48.73 -17.68 3.17
N TRP A 91 -49.95 -17.10 3.14
CA TRP A 91 -50.14 -15.69 2.78
C TRP A 91 -49.51 -14.76 3.81
N ALA A 92 -49.64 -15.08 5.11
CA ALA A 92 -49.02 -14.30 6.17
C ALA A 92 -47.49 -14.40 6.13
N VAL A 93 -46.94 -15.56 5.73
CA VAL A 93 -45.50 -15.73 5.48
C VAL A 93 -45.05 -14.87 4.30
N GLY A 94 -45.77 -14.91 3.18
CA GLY A 94 -45.48 -14.09 1.99
C GLY A 94 -45.51 -12.59 2.26
N GLN A 95 -46.47 -12.12 3.06
CA GLN A 95 -46.55 -10.72 3.49
C GLN A 95 -45.33 -10.28 4.32
N ARG A 96 -44.81 -11.15 5.21
CA ARG A 96 -43.59 -10.84 5.97
C ARG A 96 -42.36 -10.73 5.07
N VAL A 97 -42.21 -11.63 4.10
CA VAL A 97 -41.10 -11.59 3.14
C VAL A 97 -41.19 -10.34 2.26
N LEU A 98 -42.39 -9.99 1.77
CA LEU A 98 -42.63 -8.78 1.00
C LEU A 98 -42.28 -7.52 1.81
N PHE A 99 -42.73 -7.43 3.06
CA PHE A 99 -42.42 -6.29 3.92
C PHE A 99 -40.91 -6.10 4.11
N ARG A 100 -40.19 -7.21 4.34
CA ARG A 100 -38.72 -7.20 4.46
C ARG A 100 -38.05 -6.74 3.15
N ALA A 101 -38.54 -7.22 2.00
CA ALA A 101 -38.03 -6.83 0.69
C ALA A 101 -38.23 -5.32 0.43
N LYS A 102 -39.40 -4.77 0.76
CA LYS A 102 -39.69 -3.34 0.66
C LYS A 102 -38.78 -2.49 1.53
N ALA A 103 -38.58 -2.87 2.80
CA ALA A 103 -37.72 -2.16 3.73
C ALA A 103 -36.25 -2.13 3.26
N MET A 104 -35.75 -3.28 2.80
CA MET A 104 -34.40 -3.39 2.25
C MET A 104 -34.22 -2.53 0.99
N HIS A 105 -35.17 -2.59 0.05
CA HIS A 105 -35.12 -1.81 -1.18
C HIS A 105 -35.21 -0.31 -0.92
N ALA A 106 -36.05 0.12 0.03
CA ALA A 106 -36.12 1.50 0.47
C ALA A 106 -34.77 2.01 1.01
N GLY A 107 -34.07 1.17 1.80
CA GLY A 107 -32.72 1.48 2.28
C GLY A 107 -31.73 1.72 1.13
N ILE A 108 -31.72 0.82 0.14
CA ILE A 108 -30.87 0.94 -1.06
C ILE A 108 -31.18 2.23 -1.83
N VAL A 109 -32.46 2.54 -2.04
CA VAL A 109 -32.88 3.76 -2.77
C VAL A 109 -32.46 5.03 -2.02
N ALA A 110 -32.51 5.03 -0.68
CA ALA A 110 -32.03 6.15 0.13
C ALA A 110 -30.50 6.32 0.03
N GLU A 111 -29.72 5.23 0.02
CA GLU A 111 -28.27 5.29 -0.23
C GLU A 111 -27.95 5.80 -1.63
N TYR A 112 -28.70 5.31 -2.63
CA TYR A 112 -28.58 5.73 -4.03
C TYR A 112 -28.81 7.24 -4.16
N ALA A 113 -29.86 7.78 -3.54
CA ALA A 113 -30.16 9.21 -3.53
C ALA A 113 -29.05 10.04 -2.86
N ARG A 114 -28.46 9.55 -1.76
CA ARG A 114 -27.30 10.20 -1.12
C ARG A 114 -26.09 10.26 -2.05
N HIS A 115 -25.76 9.15 -2.71
CA HIS A 115 -24.63 9.10 -3.65
C HIS A 115 -24.89 9.95 -4.89
N LEU A 116 -26.12 9.99 -5.39
CA LEU A 116 -26.49 10.84 -6.51
C LEU A 116 -26.39 12.33 -6.17
N ALA A 117 -26.87 12.74 -4.99
CA ALA A 117 -26.73 14.12 -4.52
C ALA A 117 -25.25 14.51 -4.32
N ALA A 118 -24.42 13.59 -3.82
CA ALA A 118 -22.98 13.78 -3.70
C ALA A 118 -22.27 13.91 -5.06
N LEU A 119 -22.79 13.25 -6.09
CA LEU A 119 -22.28 13.29 -7.46
C LEU A 119 -22.73 14.57 -8.20
N ASP A 120 -23.94 15.06 -7.91
CA ASP A 120 -24.46 16.34 -8.44
C ASP A 120 -23.79 17.57 -7.81
N GLY A 121 -23.14 17.41 -6.65
CA GLY A 121 -22.25 18.41 -6.08
C GLY A 121 -20.89 18.51 -6.77
N LEU A 122 -20.61 17.67 -7.77
CA LEU A 122 -19.38 17.67 -8.58
C LEU A 122 -19.67 18.29 -9.96
N ASP A 123 -18.62 18.73 -10.66
CA ASP A 123 -18.71 19.51 -11.91
C ASP A 123 -19.67 18.88 -12.96
N PRO A 124 -20.70 19.62 -13.43
CA PRO A 124 -21.65 19.18 -14.47
C PRO A 124 -21.02 18.69 -15.78
N HIS A 125 -19.77 19.06 -16.07
CA HIS A 125 -19.07 18.64 -17.28
C HIS A 125 -18.45 17.23 -17.18
N GLN A 126 -18.40 16.62 -15.99
CA GLN A 126 -17.81 15.29 -15.75
C GLN A 126 -18.83 14.14 -15.88
N HIS A 127 -19.93 14.35 -16.60
CA HIS A 127 -21.04 13.42 -16.63
C HIS A 127 -20.73 12.15 -17.43
N SER A 128 -20.48 11.05 -16.73
CA SER A 128 -20.42 9.71 -17.32
C SER A 128 -21.81 9.08 -17.46
N GLY A 129 -21.93 8.07 -18.35
CA GLY A 129 -23.13 7.24 -18.48
C GLY A 129 -23.43 6.35 -17.26
N VAL A 130 -22.70 6.51 -16.14
CA VAL A 130 -22.90 5.75 -14.90
C VAL A 130 -24.26 6.05 -14.27
N ARG A 131 -24.72 7.32 -14.31
CA ARG A 131 -26.05 7.71 -13.78
C ARG A 131 -27.18 6.91 -14.43
N ALA A 132 -27.16 6.83 -15.76
CA ALA A 132 -28.17 6.11 -16.53
C ALA A 132 -28.16 4.61 -16.22
N ARG A 133 -26.97 3.99 -16.11
CA ARG A 133 -26.83 2.56 -15.77
C ARG A 133 -27.24 2.24 -14.34
N ALA A 134 -26.89 3.10 -13.39
CA ALA A 134 -27.29 2.95 -12.00
C ALA A 134 -28.83 3.11 -11.86
N TRP A 135 -29.43 4.06 -12.59
CA TRP A 135 -30.88 4.20 -12.67
C TRP A 135 -31.55 2.96 -13.29
N GLN A 136 -31.02 2.42 -14.39
CA GLN A 136 -31.53 1.17 -14.99
C GLN A 136 -31.52 0.01 -13.98
N SER A 137 -30.49 -0.09 -13.15
CA SER A 137 -30.38 -1.13 -12.12
C SER A 137 -31.46 -0.96 -11.03
N ILE A 138 -31.73 0.28 -10.59
CA ILE A 138 -32.84 0.60 -9.68
C ILE A 138 -34.20 0.29 -10.33
N ALA A 139 -34.40 0.65 -11.60
CA ALA A 139 -35.63 0.36 -12.33
C ALA A 139 -35.89 -1.15 -12.45
N GLN A 140 -34.84 -1.95 -12.69
CA GLN A 140 -34.95 -3.41 -12.69
C GLN A 140 -35.33 -3.97 -11.31
N ALA A 141 -34.76 -3.42 -10.23
CA ALA A 141 -35.15 -3.80 -8.87
C ALA A 141 -36.62 -3.47 -8.57
N ASN A 142 -37.14 -2.33 -9.03
CA ASN A 142 -38.56 -1.98 -8.92
C ASN A 142 -39.46 -2.96 -9.66
N ILE A 143 -39.10 -3.36 -10.89
CA ILE A 143 -39.85 -4.36 -11.66
C ILE A 143 -39.90 -5.70 -10.92
N LYS A 144 -38.78 -6.13 -10.33
CA LYS A 144 -38.72 -7.37 -9.53
C LYS A 144 -39.57 -7.27 -8.26
N LEU A 145 -39.58 -6.11 -7.61
CA LEU A 145 -40.43 -5.87 -6.43
C LEU A 145 -41.92 -5.91 -6.79
N ALA A 146 -42.34 -5.30 -7.89
CA ALA A 146 -43.72 -5.39 -8.38
C ALA A 146 -44.14 -6.85 -8.67
N LYS A 147 -43.26 -7.64 -9.31
CA LYS A 147 -43.50 -9.08 -9.51
C LYS A 147 -43.64 -9.85 -8.21
N LEU A 148 -42.87 -9.49 -7.18
CA LEU A 148 -42.99 -10.09 -5.85
C LEU A 148 -44.34 -9.73 -5.19
N GLU A 149 -44.81 -8.49 -5.35
CA GLU A 149 -46.14 -8.05 -4.88
C GLU A 149 -47.27 -8.81 -5.55
N ASP A 150 -47.21 -8.96 -6.88
CA ASP A 150 -48.19 -9.72 -7.66
C ASP A 150 -48.24 -11.18 -7.20
N LEU A 151 -47.08 -11.83 -7.03
CA LEU A 151 -46.99 -13.20 -6.53
C LEU A 151 -47.62 -13.35 -5.14
N VAL A 152 -47.40 -12.39 -4.23
CA VAL A 152 -47.98 -12.42 -2.88
C VAL A 152 -49.48 -12.10 -2.90
N ARG A 153 -49.96 -11.29 -3.86
CA ARG A 153 -51.38 -11.01 -4.06
C ARG A 153 -52.12 -12.23 -4.60
N ASP A 154 -51.56 -12.92 -5.59
CA ASP A 154 -52.21 -14.09 -6.21
C ASP A 154 -52.37 -15.25 -5.22
N LEU A 155 -51.50 -15.37 -4.22
CA LEU A 155 -51.65 -16.31 -3.10
C LEU A 155 -52.87 -16.03 -2.22
N SER A 156 -53.32 -14.77 -2.15
CA SER A 156 -54.55 -14.47 -1.42
C SER A 156 -55.79 -15.07 -2.10
N GLN A 157 -55.64 -15.54 -3.34
CA GLN A 157 -56.71 -16.07 -4.19
C GLN A 157 -56.59 -17.59 -4.45
N LEU A 158 -55.50 -18.24 -4.04
CA LEU A 158 -55.24 -19.66 -4.29
C LEU A 158 -55.43 -20.53 -3.03
N GLY A 159 -55.98 -21.74 -3.22
CA GLY A 159 -56.10 -22.78 -2.18
C GLY A 159 -54.81 -23.60 -2.00
N PRO A 160 -54.70 -24.40 -0.91
CA PRO A 160 -53.45 -25.04 -0.50
C PRO A 160 -53.08 -26.18 -1.45
N ARG A 161 -52.09 -25.98 -2.33
CA ARG A 161 -51.66 -27.03 -3.28
C ARG A 161 -50.15 -27.18 -3.49
N ASP A 162 -49.30 -26.32 -2.93
CA ASP A 162 -47.84 -26.43 -3.05
C ASP A 162 -47.16 -26.58 -1.68
N SER A 163 -45.96 -27.17 -1.63
CA SER A 163 -45.22 -27.29 -0.38
C SER A 163 -44.70 -25.90 0.07
N GLU A 164 -45.15 -25.43 1.23
CA GLU A 164 -44.80 -24.14 1.85
C GLU A 164 -43.31 -23.79 1.71
N LYS A 165 -42.43 -24.79 1.89
CA LYS A 165 -40.96 -24.62 1.76
C LYS A 165 -40.51 -24.19 0.36
N LYS A 166 -40.97 -24.85 -0.71
CA LYS A 166 -40.58 -24.52 -2.09
C LYS A 166 -41.05 -23.11 -2.48
N PHE A 167 -42.20 -22.72 -1.92
CA PHE A 167 -42.78 -21.41 -2.14
C PHE A 167 -41.97 -20.30 -1.44
N VAL A 168 -41.63 -20.48 -0.16
CA VAL A 168 -40.77 -19.56 0.59
C VAL A 168 -39.40 -19.41 -0.09
N ASP A 169 -38.79 -20.53 -0.52
CA ASP A 169 -37.51 -20.50 -1.25
C ASP A 169 -37.59 -19.65 -2.54
N ARG A 170 -38.75 -19.66 -3.22
CA ARG A 170 -38.96 -18.85 -4.43
C ARG A 170 -39.06 -17.36 -4.10
N LEU A 171 -39.77 -16.98 -3.04
CA LEU A 171 -39.85 -15.59 -2.61
C LEU A 171 -38.48 -15.07 -2.13
N GLU A 172 -37.74 -15.88 -1.38
CA GLU A 172 -36.41 -15.55 -0.89
C GLU A 172 -35.43 -15.28 -2.05
N LYS A 173 -35.46 -16.08 -3.12
CA LYS A 173 -34.69 -15.81 -4.35
C LYS A 173 -35.02 -14.47 -5.00
N PHE A 174 -36.28 -14.04 -4.95
CA PHE A 174 -36.65 -12.70 -5.44
C PHE A 174 -36.07 -11.59 -4.57
N VAL A 175 -36.08 -11.76 -3.23
CA VAL A 175 -35.46 -10.81 -2.30
C VAL A 175 -33.97 -10.69 -2.58
N GLU A 176 -33.25 -11.81 -2.71
CA GLU A 176 -31.83 -11.82 -3.06
C GLU A 176 -31.56 -11.13 -4.41
N ALA A 177 -32.40 -11.40 -5.42
CA ALA A 177 -32.27 -10.80 -6.73
C ALA A 177 -32.53 -9.29 -6.74
N ILE A 178 -33.45 -8.77 -5.91
CA ILE A 178 -33.70 -7.33 -5.71
C ILE A 178 -32.47 -6.70 -5.02
N ALA A 179 -31.98 -7.33 -3.95
CA ALA A 179 -30.80 -6.87 -3.21
C ALA A 179 -29.54 -6.79 -4.08
N ALA A 180 -29.33 -7.77 -4.96
CA ALA A 180 -28.19 -7.81 -5.87
C ALA A 180 -28.22 -6.66 -6.88
N THR A 181 -29.35 -6.44 -7.56
CA THR A 181 -29.49 -5.34 -8.53
C THR A 181 -29.43 -3.96 -7.87
N GLY A 182 -29.97 -3.85 -6.65
CA GLY A 182 -29.87 -2.61 -5.87
C GLY A 182 -28.42 -2.28 -5.46
N ARG A 183 -27.67 -3.28 -4.98
CA ARG A 183 -26.25 -3.11 -4.62
C ARG A 183 -25.36 -2.79 -5.83
N GLU A 184 -25.68 -3.33 -7.01
CA GLU A 184 -24.98 -2.99 -8.24
C GLU A 184 -25.09 -1.50 -8.57
N ALA A 185 -26.29 -0.92 -8.43
CA ALA A 185 -26.52 0.52 -8.60
C ALA A 185 -25.65 1.35 -7.65
N LEU A 186 -25.54 0.94 -6.38
CA LEU A 186 -24.73 1.62 -5.38
C LEU A 186 -23.24 1.50 -5.69
N MET A 187 -22.75 0.32 -6.05
CA MET A 187 -21.35 0.12 -6.42
C MET A 187 -20.93 1.00 -7.61
N LEU A 188 -21.81 1.13 -8.61
CA LEU A 188 -21.58 2.01 -9.75
C LEU A 188 -21.37 3.46 -9.32
N LEU A 189 -22.25 3.99 -8.46
CA LEU A 189 -22.15 5.37 -7.97
C LEU A 189 -20.98 5.60 -6.99
N VAL A 190 -20.75 4.67 -6.07
CA VAL A 190 -19.64 4.75 -5.09
C VAL A 190 -18.30 4.72 -5.81
N ARG A 191 -18.14 3.84 -6.79
CA ARG A 191 -16.92 3.76 -7.60
C ARG A 191 -16.68 5.05 -8.36
N GLU A 192 -17.72 5.63 -8.95
CA GLU A 192 -17.62 6.91 -9.65
C GLU A 192 -17.22 8.04 -8.68
N LEU A 193 -17.88 8.14 -7.53
CA LEU A 193 -17.53 9.10 -6.48
C LEU A 193 -16.11 8.92 -5.96
N GLN A 194 -15.63 7.69 -5.79
CA GLN A 194 -14.25 7.41 -5.39
C GLN A 194 -13.24 7.85 -6.46
N VAL A 195 -13.58 7.70 -7.74
CA VAL A 195 -12.72 8.17 -8.84
C VAL A 195 -12.71 9.69 -8.90
N LEU A 196 -13.86 10.35 -8.78
CA LEU A 196 -13.98 11.80 -8.85
C LEU A 196 -13.47 12.53 -7.59
N ARG A 197 -13.55 11.89 -6.41
CA ARG A 197 -13.02 12.41 -5.13
C ARG A 197 -11.60 11.97 -4.82
N ALA A 198 -11.02 11.10 -5.65
CA ALA A 198 -9.61 10.74 -5.50
C ALA A 198 -8.78 12.04 -5.56
N PRO A 199 -7.89 12.28 -4.59
CA PRO A 199 -7.17 13.55 -4.52
C PRO A 199 -6.35 13.77 -5.80
N MET A 200 -6.83 14.66 -6.66
CA MET A 200 -6.12 15.21 -7.82
C MET A 200 -5.04 16.22 -7.39
N SER A 201 -4.83 16.39 -6.08
CA SER A 201 -3.86 17.32 -5.49
C SER A 201 -2.40 17.02 -5.84
N SER A 202 -2.10 15.94 -6.56
CA SER A 202 -0.76 15.65 -7.09
C SER A 202 -0.51 16.16 -8.51
N LEU A 203 -1.53 16.64 -9.24
CA LEU A 203 -1.37 17.08 -10.64
C LEU A 203 -1.37 18.62 -10.73
N ARG A 204 -0.20 19.22 -11.01
CA ARG A 204 -0.08 20.68 -11.21
C ARG A 204 -0.82 21.15 -12.48
N GLY A 205 -1.26 22.40 -12.45
CA GLY A 205 -2.23 23.05 -13.35
C GLY A 205 -2.00 22.99 -14.88
N ALA A 206 -0.85 22.54 -15.37
CA ALA A 206 -0.66 22.35 -16.81
C ALA A 206 -1.31 21.06 -17.35
N CYS A 207 -1.39 20.00 -16.55
CA CYS A 207 -1.99 18.73 -16.96
C CYS A 207 -3.49 18.66 -16.69
N VAL A 208 -4.03 19.55 -15.84
CA VAL A 208 -5.47 19.59 -15.54
C VAL A 208 -6.27 19.79 -16.82
N HIS A 209 -5.80 20.63 -17.74
CA HIS A 209 -6.43 20.83 -19.04
C HIS A 209 -6.35 19.60 -19.97
N VAL A 210 -5.29 18.79 -19.86
CA VAL A 210 -5.18 17.53 -20.63
C VAL A 210 -6.13 16.47 -20.09
N PHE A 211 -6.27 16.40 -18.76
CA PHE A 211 -7.20 15.48 -18.10
C PHE A 211 -8.65 15.97 -18.08
N ALA A 212 -8.91 17.26 -18.35
CA ALA A 212 -10.26 17.83 -18.44
C ALA A 212 -11.08 17.24 -19.60
N PHE A 213 -10.41 16.75 -20.66
CA PHE A 213 -11.04 16.09 -21.80
C PHE A 213 -11.11 14.55 -21.65
N LEU A 214 -10.50 14.00 -20.60
CA LEU A 214 -10.46 12.56 -20.38
C LEU A 214 -11.59 12.16 -19.43
N SER A 215 -12.31 11.09 -19.78
CA SER A 215 -13.32 10.55 -18.89
C SER A 215 -12.66 9.99 -17.62
N ALA A 216 -13.44 9.85 -16.53
CA ALA A 216 -12.99 9.17 -15.31
C ALA A 216 -12.39 7.78 -15.59
N VAL A 217 -12.91 7.08 -16.60
CA VAL A 217 -12.40 5.79 -17.06
C VAL A 217 -11.02 5.93 -17.72
N ASP A 218 -10.81 6.97 -18.52
CA ASP A 218 -9.53 7.21 -19.18
C ASP A 218 -8.46 7.68 -18.19
N VAL A 219 -8.82 8.47 -17.18
CA VAL A 219 -7.92 8.83 -16.07
C VAL A 219 -7.53 7.56 -15.28
N ALA A 220 -8.49 6.68 -14.98
CA ALA A 220 -8.21 5.43 -14.28
C ALA A 220 -7.31 4.49 -15.12
N ARG A 221 -7.56 4.40 -16.44
CA ARG A 221 -6.71 3.65 -17.39
C ARG A 221 -5.32 4.25 -17.48
N ALA A 222 -5.18 5.57 -17.62
CA ALA A 222 -3.89 6.24 -17.64
C ALA A 222 -3.11 6.00 -16.35
N ARG A 223 -3.79 6.01 -15.19
CA ARG A 223 -3.16 5.69 -13.90
C ARG A 223 -2.80 4.21 -13.76
N ALA A 224 -3.59 3.30 -14.33
CA ALA A 224 -3.27 1.88 -14.35
C ALA A 224 -2.07 1.60 -15.27
N VAL A 225 -2.05 2.20 -16.46
CA VAL A 225 -0.92 2.15 -17.40
C VAL A 225 0.31 2.77 -16.78
N SER A 226 0.20 3.95 -16.16
CA SER A 226 1.30 4.61 -15.45
C SER A 226 1.81 3.75 -14.30
N ARG A 227 0.94 3.17 -13.46
CA ARG A 227 1.36 2.24 -12.39
C ARG A 227 2.01 0.98 -12.94
N ALA A 228 1.46 0.41 -14.02
CA ALA A 228 2.03 -0.77 -14.67
C ALA A 228 3.38 -0.45 -15.32
N TRP A 229 3.54 0.75 -15.90
CA TRP A 229 4.80 1.23 -16.44
C TRP A 229 5.81 1.52 -15.35
N CYS A 230 5.44 2.21 -14.27
CA CYS A 230 6.30 2.44 -13.11
C CYS A 230 6.70 1.12 -12.44
N GLY A 231 5.76 0.17 -12.35
CA GLY A 231 6.02 -1.21 -11.92
C GLY A 231 7.02 -1.88 -12.84
N THR A 232 6.78 -1.90 -14.15
CA THR A 232 7.69 -2.49 -15.14
C THR A 232 9.07 -1.83 -15.13
N ILE A 233 9.15 -0.50 -15.01
CA ILE A 233 10.40 0.25 -14.91
C ILE A 233 11.14 -0.12 -13.63
N GLY A 234 10.42 -0.26 -12.52
CA GLY A 234 10.95 -0.69 -11.22
C GLY A 234 11.45 -2.14 -11.26
N ASP A 235 10.58 -3.06 -11.67
CA ASP A 235 10.82 -4.52 -11.70
C ASP A 235 11.93 -4.88 -12.68
N LYS A 236 11.95 -4.26 -13.88
CA LYS A 236 13.00 -4.49 -14.88
C LYS A 236 14.22 -3.58 -14.72
N ARG A 237 14.24 -2.74 -13.67
CA ARG A 237 15.32 -1.78 -13.36
C ARG A 237 15.75 -0.95 -14.58
N LEU A 238 14.79 -0.65 -15.46
CA LEU A 238 15.04 0.09 -16.70
C LEU A 238 15.59 1.48 -16.41
N LEU A 239 15.24 2.05 -15.24
CA LEU A 239 15.75 3.33 -14.80
C LEU A 239 17.24 3.27 -14.46
N SER A 240 17.67 2.35 -13.59
CA SER A 240 19.10 2.15 -13.26
C SER A 240 19.94 1.87 -14.49
N ALA A 241 19.43 1.03 -15.41
CA ALA A 241 20.10 0.74 -16.69
C ALA A 241 20.12 1.94 -17.66
N ALA A 242 19.16 2.85 -17.56
CA ALA A 242 19.09 4.06 -18.37
C ALA A 242 20.00 5.20 -17.85
N LEU A 243 20.33 5.22 -16.56
CA LEU A 243 21.24 6.20 -15.94
C LEU A 243 22.70 5.91 -16.34
N ARG A 244 23.04 6.22 -17.60
CA ARG A 244 24.37 5.94 -18.17
C ARG A 244 25.42 6.96 -17.79
N ARG A 245 25.01 8.15 -17.33
CA ARG A 245 25.94 9.22 -16.89
C ARG A 245 25.87 9.42 -15.39
N SER A 246 27.02 9.69 -14.78
CA SER A 246 27.11 10.01 -13.35
C SER A 246 26.28 11.24 -12.95
N ALA A 247 26.20 12.25 -13.83
CA ALA A 247 25.38 13.45 -13.59
C ALA A 247 23.88 13.13 -13.53
N GLU A 248 23.38 12.24 -14.40
CA GLU A 248 21.97 11.82 -14.39
C GLU A 248 21.66 11.04 -13.11
N ARG A 249 22.55 10.13 -12.71
CA ARG A 249 22.42 9.39 -11.45
C ARG A 249 22.44 10.30 -10.24
N TRP A 250 23.32 11.30 -10.22
CA TRP A 250 23.34 12.30 -9.16
C TRP A 250 22.01 13.04 -9.04
N VAL A 251 21.47 13.55 -10.16
CA VAL A 251 20.17 14.25 -10.16
C VAL A 251 19.06 13.34 -9.63
N TYR A 252 19.08 12.06 -10.03
CA TYR A 252 18.13 11.07 -9.55
C TYR A 252 18.27 10.83 -8.03
N TRP A 253 19.47 10.59 -7.51
CA TRP A 253 19.68 10.39 -6.08
C TRP A 253 19.34 11.63 -5.25
N ALA A 254 19.76 12.81 -5.71
CA ALA A 254 19.50 14.07 -5.04
C ALA A 254 18.00 14.36 -4.87
N SER A 255 17.14 13.94 -5.83
CA SER A 255 15.70 14.12 -5.72
C SER A 255 15.01 13.17 -4.74
N HIS A 256 15.71 12.12 -4.27
CA HIS A 256 15.18 11.11 -3.33
C HIS A 256 15.74 11.27 -1.92
N LEU A 257 16.73 12.14 -1.76
CA LEU A 257 17.40 12.41 -0.49
C LEU A 257 16.93 13.77 0.06
N PRO A 258 17.00 13.96 1.39
CA PRO A 258 16.71 15.27 1.98
C PRO A 258 17.64 16.34 1.38
N PRO A 259 17.16 17.59 1.15
CA PRO A 259 17.95 18.67 0.56
C PRO A 259 18.96 19.26 1.57
N THR A 260 19.79 18.40 2.16
CA THR A 260 20.81 18.77 3.15
C THR A 260 22.07 19.17 2.40
N ARG A 261 22.55 20.39 2.63
CA ARG A 261 23.85 20.84 2.14
C ARG A 261 24.90 20.62 3.21
N TYR A 262 26.00 20.01 2.83
CA TYR A 262 27.16 19.82 3.69
C TYR A 262 28.29 20.72 3.23
N ASP A 263 28.97 21.39 4.16
CA ASP A 263 30.22 22.08 3.89
C ASP A 263 31.35 21.06 3.79
N TYR A 264 31.41 20.32 2.68
CA TYR A 264 32.43 19.29 2.47
C TYR A 264 33.87 19.85 2.53
N PRO A 265 34.20 20.99 1.89
CA PRO A 265 35.53 21.59 2.01
C PRO A 265 35.90 21.92 3.45
N GLY A 266 34.99 22.51 4.23
CA GLY A 266 35.20 22.79 5.65
C GLY A 266 35.43 21.52 6.48
N LEU A 267 34.68 20.45 6.21
CA LEU A 267 34.85 19.15 6.89
C LEU A 267 36.19 18.50 6.56
N VAL A 268 36.64 18.54 5.30
CA VAL A 268 37.96 18.03 4.92
C VAL A 268 39.07 18.82 5.61
N ALA A 269 38.96 20.16 5.64
CA ALA A 269 39.93 21.02 6.32
C ALA A 269 39.97 20.76 7.84
N ALA A 270 38.81 20.64 8.49
CA ALA A 270 38.71 20.28 9.89
C ALA A 270 39.32 18.90 10.16
N ALA A 271 39.05 17.93 9.29
CA ALA A 271 39.56 16.57 9.42
C ALA A 271 41.08 16.45 9.25
N GLN A 272 41.74 17.40 8.58
CA GLN A 272 43.21 17.44 8.45
C GLN A 272 43.92 17.92 9.72
N HIS A 273 43.29 18.79 10.51
CA HIS A 273 43.91 19.42 11.69
C HIS A 273 43.49 18.79 13.02
N CYS A 274 42.47 17.94 13.03
CA CYS A 274 41.97 17.34 14.27
C CYS A 274 42.84 16.16 14.74
N GLU A 275 43.57 16.34 15.85
CA GLU A 275 44.44 15.31 16.44
C GLU A 275 43.67 14.07 16.93
N HIS A 276 42.43 14.26 17.38
CA HIS A 276 41.56 13.17 17.87
C HIS A 276 41.19 12.14 16.78
N LEU A 277 41.43 12.45 15.51
CA LEU A 277 41.21 11.54 14.38
C LEU A 277 42.38 10.56 14.14
N HIS A 278 43.45 10.60 14.94
CA HIS A 278 44.65 9.79 14.67
C HIS A 278 44.39 8.28 14.62
N SER A 279 43.52 7.76 15.48
CA SER A 279 43.09 6.35 15.43
C SER A 279 42.31 6.04 14.16
N ALA A 280 41.28 6.85 13.87
CA ALA A 280 40.45 6.71 12.68
C ALA A 280 41.27 6.81 11.38
N ARG A 281 42.23 7.74 11.29
CA ARG A 281 43.14 7.88 10.14
C ARG A 281 43.92 6.61 9.85
N ARG A 282 44.47 5.96 10.88
CA ARG A 282 45.22 4.70 10.73
C ARG A 282 44.31 3.58 10.22
N SER A 283 43.12 3.43 10.82
CA SER A 283 42.14 2.42 10.40
C SER A 283 41.63 2.66 8.97
N ILE A 284 41.31 3.92 8.63
CA ILE A 284 40.89 4.31 7.27
C ILE A 284 42.01 4.03 6.28
N ALA A 285 43.24 4.45 6.54
CA ALA A 285 44.37 4.20 5.64
C ALA A 285 44.58 2.70 5.37
N ALA A 286 44.58 1.87 6.42
CA ALA A 286 44.72 0.42 6.27
C ALA A 286 43.58 -0.19 5.45
N ASP A 287 42.34 0.26 5.65
CA ASP A 287 41.18 -0.27 4.93
C ASP A 287 41.07 0.25 3.49
N VAL A 288 41.47 1.50 3.23
CA VAL A 288 41.53 2.09 1.89
C VAL A 288 42.54 1.36 1.02
N GLN A 289 43.73 1.03 1.55
CA GLN A 289 44.79 0.32 0.80
C GLN A 289 44.36 -1.05 0.28
N ARG A 290 43.45 -1.73 0.99
CA ARG A 290 42.90 -3.05 0.60
C ARG A 290 41.53 -2.95 -0.08
N THR A 291 41.02 -1.74 -0.31
CA THR A 291 39.73 -1.52 -0.98
C THR A 291 39.91 -1.59 -2.49
N THR A 292 39.25 -2.55 -3.14
CA THR A 292 39.23 -2.64 -4.60
C THR A 292 38.30 -1.59 -5.18
N PHE A 293 38.83 -0.68 -5.99
CA PHE A 293 38.03 0.29 -6.71
C PHE A 293 37.44 -0.34 -7.97
N ARG A 294 36.14 -0.19 -8.16
CA ARG A 294 35.45 -0.74 -9.32
C ARG A 294 35.37 0.32 -10.40
N ASN A 295 35.66 -0.08 -11.63
CA ASN A 295 35.41 0.74 -12.81
C ASN A 295 33.90 0.96 -12.91
N GLY A 296 33.43 2.15 -12.56
CA GLY A 296 32.05 2.55 -12.79
C GLY A 296 31.78 2.59 -14.30
N SER A 297 30.51 2.51 -14.71
CA SER A 297 30.14 2.54 -16.13
C SER A 297 30.48 3.87 -16.83
N CYS A 298 30.90 4.90 -16.08
CA CYS A 298 30.97 6.29 -16.53
C CYS A 298 32.39 6.88 -16.58
N THR A 299 33.35 6.37 -15.79
CA THR A 299 34.68 6.99 -15.63
C THR A 299 35.74 5.95 -15.24
N ASN A 300 36.83 5.92 -16.00
CA ASN A 300 37.97 5.01 -15.79
C ASN A 300 38.97 5.54 -14.75
N LEU A 301 38.62 6.52 -13.91
CA LEU A 301 39.57 7.17 -13.00
C LEU A 301 40.32 6.16 -12.11
N ALA A 302 39.62 5.21 -11.48
CA ALA A 302 40.29 4.18 -10.69
C ALA A 302 41.15 3.20 -11.51
N ALA A 303 40.84 2.98 -12.80
CA ALA A 303 41.68 2.19 -13.68
C ALA A 303 42.95 2.94 -14.10
N GLN A 304 42.93 4.27 -14.06
CA GLN A 304 43.97 5.15 -14.55
C GLN A 304 44.85 5.70 -13.42
N ASP A 305 44.27 5.95 -12.24
CA ASP A 305 44.90 6.56 -11.07
C ASP A 305 44.24 6.05 -9.78
N GLU A 306 44.57 4.81 -9.42
CA GLU A 306 44.14 4.19 -8.15
C GLU A 306 44.60 4.99 -6.90
N PRO A 307 45.82 5.55 -6.83
CA PRO A 307 46.23 6.41 -5.73
C PRO A 307 45.33 7.64 -5.54
N ALA A 308 44.89 8.30 -6.62
CA ALA A 308 43.96 9.41 -6.52
C ALA A 308 42.60 8.94 -5.97
N ALA A 309 42.06 7.81 -6.44
CA ALA A 309 40.81 7.25 -5.95
C ALA A 309 40.88 6.88 -4.45
N GLN A 310 42.01 6.30 -4.02
CA GLN A 310 42.30 6.01 -2.61
C GLN A 310 42.34 7.28 -1.76
N ALA A 311 43.01 8.33 -2.24
CA ALA A 311 43.07 9.61 -1.54
C ALA A 311 41.70 10.27 -1.39
N MET A 312 40.86 10.21 -2.42
CA MET A 312 39.48 10.70 -2.40
C MET A 312 38.61 9.94 -1.39
N LEU A 313 38.70 8.60 -1.38
CA LEU A 313 37.99 7.77 -0.40
C LEU A 313 38.44 8.08 1.03
N GLY A 314 39.74 8.25 1.25
CA GLY A 314 40.29 8.62 2.55
C GLY A 314 39.75 9.96 3.05
N ARG A 315 39.72 10.99 2.19
CA ARG A 315 39.14 12.30 2.54
C ARG A 315 37.65 12.23 2.82
N LEU A 316 36.88 11.51 2.00
CA LEU A 316 35.45 11.32 2.19
C LEU A 316 35.14 10.70 3.56
N LEU A 317 35.86 9.63 3.93
CA LEU A 317 35.66 8.94 5.20
C LEU A 317 36.11 9.81 6.39
N LEU A 318 37.22 10.54 6.27
CA LEU A 318 37.68 11.45 7.32
C LEU A 318 36.71 12.63 7.53
N ALA A 319 36.16 13.18 6.45
CA ALA A 319 35.11 14.19 6.52
C ALA A 319 33.86 13.67 7.23
N TRP A 320 33.53 12.38 7.06
CA TRP A 320 32.42 11.75 7.80
C TRP A 320 32.72 11.68 9.30
N VAL A 321 33.91 11.22 9.69
CA VAL A 321 34.29 11.16 11.11
C VAL A 321 34.28 12.56 11.74
N ALA A 322 34.68 13.60 11.00
CA ALA A 322 34.56 14.98 11.47
C ALA A 322 33.10 15.45 11.60
N LEU A 323 32.20 14.96 10.74
CA LEU A 323 30.79 15.30 10.73
C LEU A 323 29.96 14.57 11.81
N ASP A 324 30.29 13.31 12.13
CA ASP A 324 29.61 12.48 13.13
C ASP A 324 30.64 11.65 13.93
N PRO A 325 31.34 12.28 14.89
CA PRO A 325 32.38 11.62 15.67
C PRO A 325 31.84 10.55 16.63
N GLU A 326 30.53 10.56 16.95
CA GLU A 326 29.89 9.53 17.80
C GLU A 326 29.95 8.16 17.13
N ILE A 327 29.63 8.11 15.84
CA ILE A 327 29.75 6.87 15.04
C ILE A 327 31.20 6.64 14.63
N GLY A 328 31.88 7.72 14.25
CA GLY A 328 33.24 7.69 13.75
C GLY A 328 33.39 6.78 12.52
N TYR A 329 34.49 6.02 12.49
CA TYR A 329 34.79 5.08 11.42
C TYR A 329 34.54 3.64 11.86
N CYS A 330 33.72 2.92 11.10
CA CYS A 330 33.50 1.50 11.27
C CYS A 330 33.96 0.73 10.03
N HIS A 331 34.53 -0.46 10.25
CA HIS A 331 34.95 -1.34 9.17
C HIS A 331 33.76 -1.70 8.28
N GLY A 332 33.93 -1.52 6.97
CA GLY A 332 32.89 -1.73 5.97
C GLY A 332 32.37 -0.43 5.34
N MET A 333 32.59 0.72 5.99
CA MET A 333 32.26 2.02 5.40
C MET A 333 33.04 2.31 4.10
N THR A 334 34.25 1.75 3.94
CA THR A 334 35.04 1.86 2.71
C THR A 334 34.33 1.28 1.49
N PHE A 335 33.59 0.18 1.64
CA PHE A 335 32.85 -0.43 0.53
C PHE A 335 31.72 0.48 0.04
N LEU A 336 31.01 1.13 0.96
CA LEU A 336 29.97 2.10 0.61
C LEU A 336 30.56 3.36 -0.03
N GLY A 337 31.61 3.93 0.59
CA GLY A 337 32.26 5.14 0.08
C GLY A 337 32.85 4.95 -1.31
N SER A 338 33.56 3.84 -1.56
CA SER A 338 34.17 3.55 -2.86
C SER A 338 33.11 3.32 -3.94
N ALA A 339 32.04 2.58 -3.62
CA ALA A 339 30.96 2.32 -4.56
C ALA A 339 30.21 3.61 -4.94
N LEU A 340 29.98 4.51 -3.98
CA LEU A 340 29.36 5.81 -4.24
C LEU A 340 30.25 6.69 -5.13
N LEU A 341 31.55 6.80 -4.83
CA LEU A 341 32.52 7.50 -5.67
C LEU A 341 32.47 7.00 -7.12
N SER A 342 32.53 5.67 -7.32
CA SER A 342 32.41 5.07 -8.65
C SER A 342 31.09 5.41 -9.36
N CYS A 343 29.97 5.50 -8.62
CA CYS A 343 28.65 5.76 -9.21
C CYS A 343 28.41 7.20 -9.62
N VAL A 344 29.00 8.18 -8.89
CA VAL A 344 28.88 9.61 -9.20
C VAL A 344 30.08 10.16 -9.98
N GLY A 345 30.93 9.28 -10.53
CA GLY A 345 32.03 9.67 -11.40
C GLY A 345 33.18 10.35 -10.66
N TYR A 346 33.46 9.91 -9.44
CA TYR A 346 34.51 10.43 -8.56
C TYR A 346 34.34 11.92 -8.23
N ASP A 347 33.10 12.38 -8.11
CA ASP A 347 32.79 13.68 -7.50
C ASP A 347 32.70 13.50 -5.97
N GLU A 348 33.72 13.92 -5.23
CA GLU A 348 33.83 13.71 -3.78
C GLU A 348 32.68 14.34 -3.00
N GLU A 349 32.28 15.56 -3.37
CA GLU A 349 31.23 16.29 -2.65
C GLU A 349 29.86 15.63 -2.86
N ARG A 350 29.56 15.19 -4.09
CA ARG A 350 28.34 14.43 -4.39
C ARG A 350 28.34 13.08 -3.68
N ALA A 351 29.46 12.37 -3.72
CA ALA A 351 29.60 11.07 -3.06
C ALA A 351 29.43 11.21 -1.54
N PHE A 352 30.06 12.22 -0.94
CA PHE A 352 29.92 12.54 0.47
C PHE A 352 28.49 12.90 0.84
N THR A 353 27.83 13.72 0.03
CA THR A 353 26.44 14.13 0.27
C THR A 353 25.50 12.92 0.32
N VAL A 354 25.64 12.00 -0.64
CA VAL A 354 24.86 10.75 -0.62
C VAL A 354 25.27 9.88 0.55
N PHE A 355 26.56 9.70 0.82
CA PHE A 355 27.06 8.90 1.94
C PHE A 355 26.46 9.37 3.27
N ALA A 356 26.60 10.65 3.59
CA ALA A 356 26.06 11.24 4.83
C ALA A 356 24.53 11.13 4.91
N ALA A 357 23.83 11.32 3.79
CA ALA A 357 22.37 11.17 3.73
C ALA A 357 21.91 9.72 3.94
N LEU A 358 22.65 8.73 3.44
CA LEU A 358 22.34 7.32 3.66
C LEU A 358 22.58 6.92 5.12
N LEU A 359 23.67 7.38 5.75
CA LEU A 359 23.90 7.13 7.16
C LEU A 359 22.78 7.76 8.01
N ARG A 360 22.53 9.06 7.87
CA ARG A 360 21.56 9.78 8.71
C ARG A 360 20.09 9.50 8.39
N GLY A 361 19.77 9.25 7.12
CA GLY A 361 18.38 9.19 6.64
C GLY A 361 17.88 7.80 6.23
N ARG A 362 18.77 6.82 6.03
CA ARG A 362 18.39 5.44 5.66
C ARG A 362 18.77 4.40 6.71
N GLY A 363 19.10 4.83 7.93
CA GLY A 363 19.35 3.94 9.07
C GLY A 363 20.65 3.16 8.98
N LEU A 364 21.61 3.56 8.13
CA LEU A 364 22.96 2.99 8.13
C LEU A 364 23.79 3.50 9.31
N ARG A 365 23.48 4.68 9.86
CA ARG A 365 24.15 5.22 11.05
C ARG A 365 24.16 4.23 12.21
N GLU A 366 22.99 3.71 12.58
CA GLU A 366 22.86 2.75 13.68
C GLU A 366 23.48 1.38 13.38
N VAL A 367 23.60 1.01 12.10
CA VAL A 367 24.29 -0.23 11.67
C VAL A 367 25.79 -0.17 11.97
N PHE A 368 26.40 1.01 11.84
CA PHE A 368 27.82 1.21 12.11
C PHE A 368 28.12 1.69 13.53
N ARG A 369 27.10 1.83 14.38
CA ARG A 369 27.25 2.32 15.75
C ARG A 369 28.02 1.32 16.61
N LEU A 370 29.03 1.80 17.34
CA LEU A 370 29.80 0.99 18.28
C LEU A 370 29.44 1.35 19.74
N PRO A 371 29.64 0.43 20.70
CA PRO A 371 30.09 -0.96 20.54
C PRO A 371 28.99 -1.89 19.99
N ASP A 372 29.35 -3.12 19.62
CA ASP A 372 28.44 -4.25 19.32
C ASP A 372 27.53 -4.15 18.08
N LEU A 373 27.54 -3.05 17.34
CA LEU A 373 26.80 -2.89 16.08
C LEU A 373 25.29 -3.18 16.23
N PRO A 374 24.58 -2.55 17.18
CA PRO A 374 23.20 -2.89 17.53
C PRO A 374 22.25 -2.79 16.34
N GLY A 375 22.43 -1.80 15.47
CA GLY A 375 21.63 -1.70 14.24
C GLY A 375 21.87 -2.86 13.29
N ALA A 376 23.10 -3.38 13.19
CA ALA A 376 23.41 -4.54 12.35
C ALA A 376 22.75 -5.81 12.90
N LEU A 377 22.79 -5.99 14.22
CA LEU A 377 22.12 -7.10 14.91
C LEU A 377 20.61 -7.05 14.74
N LEU A 378 19.99 -5.87 14.85
CA LEU A 378 18.57 -5.67 14.57
C LEU A 378 18.24 -6.06 13.12
N ARG A 379 19.04 -5.64 12.13
CA ARG A 379 18.80 -6.02 10.73
C ARG A 379 18.95 -7.52 10.50
N MET A 380 19.87 -8.18 11.21
CA MET A 380 20.02 -9.64 11.18
C MET A 380 18.80 -10.35 11.76
N TYR A 381 18.27 -9.86 12.88
CA TYR A 381 17.04 -10.37 13.48
C TYR A 381 15.83 -10.20 12.53
N GLN A 382 15.70 -9.04 11.90
CA GLN A 382 14.67 -8.79 10.90
C GLN A 382 14.80 -9.76 9.72
N LEU A 383 16.02 -10.02 9.23
CA LEU A 383 16.27 -11.01 8.19
C LEU A 383 15.83 -12.42 8.62
N ASP A 384 16.23 -12.86 9.83
CA ASP A 384 15.85 -14.18 10.34
C ASP A 384 14.33 -14.33 10.45
N SER A 385 13.67 -13.32 11.01
CA SER A 385 12.22 -13.29 11.18
C SER A 385 11.49 -13.37 9.83
N LEU A 386 11.96 -12.60 8.84
CA LEU A 386 11.39 -12.64 7.50
C LEU A 386 11.63 -13.99 6.81
N VAL A 387 12.79 -14.62 7.00
CA VAL A 387 13.07 -15.97 6.46
C VAL A 387 12.15 -17.00 7.10
N ARG A 388 11.91 -16.95 8.41
CA ARG A 388 10.96 -17.84 9.11
C ARG A 388 9.53 -17.71 8.59
N LEU A 389 9.09 -16.47 8.40
CA LEU A 389 7.71 -16.18 7.98
C LEU A 389 7.45 -16.50 6.52
N HIS A 390 8.42 -16.24 5.64
CA HIS A 390 8.20 -16.26 4.19
C HIS A 390 8.94 -17.37 3.44
N LEU A 391 9.97 -17.98 4.03
CA LEU A 391 10.75 -19.07 3.46
C LEU A 391 10.84 -20.25 4.46
N PRO A 392 9.72 -20.85 4.89
CA PRO A 392 9.69 -21.82 5.99
C PRO A 392 10.55 -23.07 5.73
N HIS A 393 10.70 -23.49 4.48
CA HIS A 393 11.57 -24.62 4.11
C HIS A 393 13.06 -24.31 4.32
N VAL A 394 13.49 -23.09 3.97
CA VAL A 394 14.86 -22.62 4.20
C VAL A 394 15.08 -22.44 5.71
N ALA A 395 14.12 -21.83 6.40
CA ALA A 395 14.17 -21.63 7.85
C ALA A 395 14.28 -22.94 8.62
N ALA A 396 13.56 -23.99 8.21
CA ALA A 396 13.64 -25.31 8.82
C ALA A 396 15.06 -25.92 8.70
N CYS A 397 15.72 -25.76 7.55
CA CYS A 397 17.10 -26.18 7.38
C CYS A 397 18.05 -25.39 8.29
N PHE A 398 17.90 -24.06 8.34
CA PHE A 398 18.75 -23.21 9.18
C PHE A 398 18.59 -23.55 10.66
N LEU A 399 17.35 -23.75 11.11
CA LEU A 399 17.06 -24.17 12.49
C LEU A 399 17.67 -25.54 12.82
N LYS A 400 17.49 -26.53 11.93
CA LYS A 400 18.09 -27.87 12.09
C LYS A 400 19.62 -27.80 12.20
N HIS A 401 20.23 -26.91 11.43
CA HIS A 401 21.69 -26.76 11.37
C HIS A 401 22.25 -25.72 12.34
N LYS A 402 21.41 -25.07 13.15
CA LYS A 402 21.77 -23.94 14.03
C LYS A 402 22.56 -22.86 13.28
N VAL A 403 22.09 -22.49 12.08
CA VAL A 403 22.69 -21.43 11.26
C VAL A 403 22.06 -20.10 11.64
N HIS A 404 22.87 -19.16 12.12
CA HIS A 404 22.43 -17.82 12.48
C HIS A 404 22.82 -16.80 11.41
N PRO A 405 22.02 -15.74 11.19
CA PRO A 405 22.38 -14.65 10.29
C PRO A 405 23.74 -14.01 10.60
N GLN A 406 24.16 -13.96 11.87
CA GLN A 406 25.49 -13.47 12.27
C GLN A 406 26.63 -14.24 11.58
N MET A 407 26.41 -15.50 11.19
CA MET A 407 27.41 -16.35 10.57
C MET A 407 27.62 -16.07 9.07
N TYR A 408 26.65 -15.43 8.39
CA TYR A 408 26.69 -15.24 6.94
C TYR A 408 26.27 -13.86 6.43
N ALA A 409 25.41 -13.14 7.17
CA ALA A 409 24.75 -11.92 6.71
C ALA A 409 25.45 -10.62 7.15
N SER A 410 26.50 -10.68 7.98
CA SER A 410 27.25 -9.50 8.42
C SER A 410 27.74 -8.64 7.26
N GLY A 411 28.36 -9.25 6.24
CA GLY A 411 28.77 -8.54 5.03
C GLY A 411 27.59 -8.07 4.17
N TRP A 412 26.44 -8.76 4.22
CA TRP A 412 25.26 -8.41 3.44
C TRP A 412 24.68 -7.10 3.96
N ILE A 413 24.52 -7.00 5.29
CA ILE A 413 23.91 -5.87 5.98
C ILE A 413 24.88 -4.69 6.08
N MET A 414 26.11 -4.91 6.55
CA MET A 414 27.06 -3.82 6.78
C MET A 414 27.52 -3.17 5.48
N ALA A 415 27.63 -3.94 4.39
CA ALA A 415 28.16 -3.45 3.13
C ALA A 415 27.16 -3.51 1.98
N LEU A 416 25.89 -3.87 2.18
CA LEU A 416 24.87 -3.97 1.12
C LEU A 416 25.32 -4.86 -0.08
N PHE A 417 26.06 -5.94 0.19
CA PHE A 417 26.80 -6.77 -0.80
C PHE A 417 27.98 -6.09 -1.55
N LEU A 418 28.27 -4.82 -1.30
CA LEU A 418 29.35 -4.06 -1.95
C LEU A 418 30.75 -4.56 -1.58
N HIS A 419 30.88 -5.41 -0.56
CA HIS A 419 32.14 -6.06 -0.20
C HIS A 419 32.53 -7.20 -1.18
N GLU A 420 31.58 -7.78 -1.91
CA GLU A 420 31.84 -8.92 -2.80
C GLU A 420 32.38 -8.42 -4.14
N THR A 421 33.67 -8.64 -4.40
CA THR A 421 34.39 -8.12 -5.57
C THR A 421 33.86 -8.69 -6.89
N SER A 422 33.22 -9.85 -6.87
CA SER A 422 32.62 -10.42 -8.08
C SER A 422 31.39 -9.64 -8.56
N VAL A 423 30.77 -8.80 -7.74
CA VAL A 423 29.57 -8.04 -8.11
C VAL A 423 29.90 -7.02 -9.22
N SER A 424 29.15 -7.04 -10.32
CA SER A 424 29.42 -6.20 -11.49
C SER A 424 29.12 -4.72 -11.21
N PRO A 425 29.71 -3.77 -11.96
CA PRO A 425 29.37 -2.35 -11.84
C PRO A 425 27.88 -2.07 -12.04
N LEU A 426 27.23 -2.78 -12.96
CA LEU A 426 25.80 -2.67 -13.19
C LEU A 426 25.00 -3.11 -11.96
N THR A 427 25.30 -4.30 -11.44
CA THR A 427 24.65 -4.82 -10.23
C THR A 427 24.85 -3.87 -9.06
N MET A 428 26.06 -3.38 -8.84
CA MET A 428 26.36 -2.37 -7.82
C MET A 428 25.49 -1.12 -7.96
N THR A 429 25.35 -0.57 -9.17
CA THR A 429 24.48 0.61 -9.38
C THR A 429 23.02 0.31 -9.07
N VAL A 430 22.51 -0.88 -9.43
CA VAL A 430 21.13 -1.30 -9.10
C VAL A 430 20.92 -1.38 -7.58
N LEU A 431 21.88 -1.97 -6.85
CA LEU A 431 21.81 -2.05 -5.38
C LEU A 431 21.73 -0.66 -4.73
N LEU A 432 22.59 0.25 -5.19
CA LEU A 432 22.67 1.61 -4.64
C LEU A 432 21.45 2.45 -5.04
N ASP A 433 21.01 2.39 -6.29
CA ASP A 433 19.81 3.10 -6.75
C ASP A 433 18.59 2.68 -5.91
N ASP A 434 18.40 1.37 -5.72
CA ASP A 434 17.32 0.84 -4.90
C ASP A 434 17.42 1.27 -3.43
N PHE A 435 18.63 1.23 -2.86
CA PHE A 435 18.83 1.61 -1.46
C PHE A 435 18.64 3.11 -1.23
N VAL A 436 19.10 3.95 -2.15
CA VAL A 436 18.91 5.42 -2.07
C VAL A 436 17.43 5.76 -2.06
N VAL A 437 16.64 5.09 -2.89
CA VAL A 437 15.21 5.37 -3.07
C VAL A 437 14.37 4.77 -1.94
N HIS A 438 14.62 3.50 -1.59
CA HIS A 438 13.71 2.70 -0.76
C HIS A 438 14.31 2.27 0.59
N GLY A 439 15.63 2.36 0.78
CA GLY A 439 16.33 1.93 2.01
C GLY A 439 16.23 0.43 2.28
N TRP A 440 16.20 0.06 3.56
CA TRP A 440 16.14 -1.33 4.04
C TRP A 440 15.04 -2.21 3.42
N PRO A 441 13.81 -1.72 3.18
CA PRO A 441 12.79 -2.46 2.43
C PRO A 441 13.28 -3.05 1.10
N ALA A 442 14.12 -2.33 0.34
CA ALA A 442 14.65 -2.88 -0.91
C ALA A 442 15.68 -3.98 -0.66
N MET A 443 16.56 -3.81 0.33
CA MET A 443 17.59 -4.81 0.63
C MET A 443 17.00 -6.10 1.16
N PHE A 444 16.02 -6.04 2.06
CA PHE A 444 15.36 -7.25 2.55
C PHE A 444 14.62 -8.00 1.44
N ARG A 445 13.95 -7.30 0.53
CA ARG A 445 13.37 -7.93 -0.67
C ARG A 445 14.41 -8.65 -1.51
N LEU A 446 15.55 -8.01 -1.75
CA LEU A 446 16.64 -8.61 -2.48
C LEU A 446 17.20 -9.84 -1.76
N TYR A 447 17.44 -9.77 -0.45
CA TYR A 447 17.97 -10.89 0.32
C TYR A 447 17.02 -12.09 0.32
N LEU A 448 15.73 -11.85 0.56
CA LEU A 448 14.70 -12.90 0.52
C LEU A 448 14.54 -13.48 -0.88
N GLY A 449 14.53 -12.62 -1.91
CA GLY A 449 14.46 -13.07 -3.29
C GLY A 449 15.66 -13.91 -3.69
N LEU A 450 16.87 -13.51 -3.30
CA LEU A 450 18.09 -14.27 -3.57
C LEU A 450 18.09 -15.62 -2.84
N LEU A 451 17.66 -15.65 -1.57
CA LEU A 451 17.48 -16.90 -0.81
C LEU A 451 16.41 -17.79 -1.43
N SER A 452 15.31 -17.22 -1.93
CA SER A 452 14.23 -17.95 -2.58
C SER A 452 14.68 -18.58 -3.90
N VAL A 453 15.44 -17.85 -4.72
CA VAL A 453 15.96 -18.35 -6.00
C VAL A 453 16.97 -19.49 -5.81
N HIS A 454 17.77 -19.41 -4.75
CA HIS A 454 18.81 -20.40 -4.44
C HIS A 454 18.43 -21.34 -3.30
N ALA A 455 17.13 -21.50 -3.02
CA ALA A 455 16.64 -22.31 -1.90
C ALA A 455 17.21 -23.75 -1.93
N ASP A 456 17.22 -24.37 -3.11
CA ASP A 456 17.74 -25.73 -3.30
C ASP A 456 19.25 -25.84 -3.07
N ALA A 457 20.00 -24.74 -3.28
CA ALA A 457 21.45 -24.71 -3.05
C ALA A 457 21.80 -24.52 -1.57
N VAL A 458 20.95 -23.82 -0.81
CA VAL A 458 21.19 -23.55 0.62
C VAL A 458 20.62 -24.63 1.54
N ILE A 459 19.57 -25.34 1.10
CA ILE A 459 19.01 -26.50 1.80
C ILE A 459 19.90 -27.71 1.49
N THR A 460 20.80 -28.02 2.42
CA THR A 460 21.77 -29.12 2.25
C THR A 460 21.62 -30.14 3.39
N PRO A 461 22.24 -31.34 3.30
CA PRO A 461 22.17 -32.32 4.40
C PRO A 461 23.14 -32.04 5.55
N LEU A 462 24.13 -31.14 5.38
CA LEU A 462 25.19 -30.89 6.35
C LEU A 462 25.28 -29.40 6.72
N PRO A 463 25.41 -29.04 8.01
CA PRO A 463 25.52 -27.65 8.44
C PRO A 463 26.64 -26.87 7.74
N SER A 464 27.81 -27.50 7.57
CA SER A 464 28.96 -26.91 6.91
C SER A 464 28.70 -26.57 5.44
N LYS A 465 27.95 -27.42 4.73
CA LYS A 465 27.59 -27.19 3.33
C LYS A 465 26.57 -26.06 3.19
N THR A 466 25.57 -25.99 4.07
CA THR A 466 24.60 -24.87 4.11
C THR A 466 25.32 -23.55 4.35
N LEU A 467 26.22 -23.48 5.34
CA LEU A 467 26.97 -22.25 5.60
C LEU A 467 27.87 -21.86 4.42
N GLN A 468 28.57 -22.81 3.81
CA GLN A 468 29.38 -22.55 2.62
C GLN A 468 28.54 -22.05 1.44
N ALA A 469 27.33 -22.57 1.24
CA ALA A 469 26.42 -22.10 0.21
C ALA A 469 25.98 -20.65 0.48
N LEU A 470 25.63 -20.31 1.72
CA LEU A 470 25.23 -18.96 2.12
C LEU A 470 26.36 -17.94 1.94
N VAL A 471 27.58 -18.28 2.34
CA VAL A 471 28.75 -17.40 2.16
C VAL A 471 29.08 -17.18 0.67
N LYS A 472 28.73 -18.15 -0.20
CA LYS A 472 28.92 -18.03 -1.66
C LYS A 472 27.77 -17.32 -2.38
N LEU A 473 26.63 -17.12 -1.73
CA LEU A 473 25.43 -16.52 -2.33
C LEU A 473 25.68 -15.13 -2.96
N PRO A 474 26.44 -14.20 -2.33
CA PRO A 474 26.76 -12.91 -2.94
C PRO A 474 27.46 -13.04 -4.30
N LYS A 475 28.25 -14.10 -4.51
CA LYS A 475 28.96 -14.35 -5.78
C LYS A 475 28.03 -14.68 -6.91
N GLN A 476 26.86 -15.25 -6.59
CA GLN A 476 25.83 -15.61 -7.55
C GLN A 476 24.91 -14.42 -7.88
N LEU A 477 25.03 -13.29 -7.16
CA LEU A 477 24.14 -12.15 -7.29
C LEU A 477 24.10 -11.61 -8.72
N ASN A 478 25.23 -11.52 -9.43
CA ASN A 478 25.21 -11.04 -10.82
C ASN A 478 24.35 -11.90 -11.74
N ALA A 479 24.53 -13.23 -11.66
CA ALA A 479 23.85 -14.18 -12.52
C ALA A 479 22.35 -14.29 -12.20
N SER A 480 21.99 -14.05 -10.94
CA SER A 480 20.63 -14.21 -10.43
C SER A 480 19.94 -12.89 -10.06
N LEU A 481 20.53 -11.72 -10.36
CA LEU A 481 20.02 -10.42 -9.91
C LEU A 481 18.56 -10.22 -10.32
N VAL A 482 18.25 -10.45 -11.59
CA VAL A 482 16.90 -10.25 -12.13
C VAL A 482 15.91 -11.19 -11.45
N ALA A 483 16.23 -12.49 -11.40
CA ALA A 483 15.38 -13.49 -10.74
C ALA A 483 15.20 -13.19 -9.24
N ALA A 484 16.25 -12.73 -8.56
CA ALA A 484 16.19 -12.37 -7.14
C ALA A 484 15.33 -11.13 -6.90
N LEU A 485 15.38 -10.14 -7.78
CA LEU A 485 14.51 -8.96 -7.70
C LEU A 485 13.05 -9.31 -7.99
N GLU A 486 12.78 -10.13 -9.01
CA GLU A 486 11.43 -10.61 -9.36
C GLU A 486 10.82 -11.45 -8.22
N ALA A 487 11.57 -12.43 -7.70
CA ALA A 487 11.14 -13.20 -6.53
C ALA A 487 10.97 -12.28 -5.30
N GLY A 488 11.86 -11.32 -5.13
CA GLY A 488 11.83 -10.31 -4.07
C GLY A 488 10.57 -9.44 -4.06
N ALA A 489 9.97 -9.20 -5.23
CA ALA A 489 8.75 -8.40 -5.37
C ALA A 489 7.55 -9.03 -4.64
N ALA A 490 7.51 -10.36 -4.53
CA ALA A 490 6.48 -11.08 -3.76
C ALA A 490 6.48 -10.70 -2.27
N PHE A 491 7.62 -10.24 -1.74
CA PHE A 491 7.77 -9.86 -0.33
C PHE A 491 7.58 -8.35 -0.08
N ALA A 492 7.04 -7.60 -1.04
CA ALA A 492 6.86 -6.14 -0.91
C ALA A 492 5.95 -5.74 0.27
N ALA A 493 4.88 -6.49 0.53
CA ALA A 493 4.00 -6.23 1.68
C ALA A 493 4.70 -6.51 3.03
N ALA A 494 5.54 -7.56 3.08
CA ALA A 494 6.24 -8.01 4.27
C ALA A 494 7.44 -7.13 4.65
N THR A 495 7.97 -6.37 3.71
CA THR A 495 9.20 -5.57 3.87
C THR A 495 8.94 -4.07 3.93
N THR A 496 7.68 -3.65 4.08
CA THR A 496 7.35 -2.23 4.24
C THR A 496 8.01 -1.64 5.49
N PRO A 497 8.26 -0.32 5.55
CA PRO A 497 8.81 0.32 6.76
C PRO A 497 8.01 0.01 8.02
N ALA A 498 6.67 -0.06 7.92
CA ALA A 498 5.80 -0.41 9.04
C ALA A 498 5.97 -1.88 9.48
N ALA A 499 6.11 -2.81 8.53
CA ALA A 499 6.35 -4.21 8.84
C ALA A 499 7.72 -4.42 9.51
N LEU A 500 8.77 -3.73 9.04
CA LEU A 500 10.09 -3.78 9.65
C LEU A 500 10.09 -3.17 11.06
N ALA A 501 9.36 -2.06 11.27
CA ALA A 501 9.20 -1.46 12.59
C ALA A 501 8.45 -2.41 13.55
N ALA A 502 7.42 -3.11 13.07
CA ALA A 502 6.73 -4.11 13.89
C ALA A 502 7.66 -5.27 14.32
N LEU A 503 8.58 -5.70 13.44
CA LEU A 503 9.61 -6.68 13.84
C LEU A 503 10.58 -6.09 14.87
N GLU A 504 10.97 -4.83 14.72
CA GLU A 504 11.84 -4.13 15.68
C GLU A 504 11.23 -4.02 17.08
N GLU A 505 9.91 -3.84 17.21
CA GLU A 505 9.22 -3.85 18.51
C GLU A 505 9.35 -5.18 19.27
N HIS A 506 9.54 -6.29 18.55
CA HIS A 506 9.72 -7.62 19.12
C HIS A 506 11.21 -7.99 19.30
N TYR A 507 12.13 -7.11 18.92
CA TYR A 507 13.55 -7.35 19.05
C TYR A 507 14.02 -7.06 20.48
N ASP A 508 14.42 -8.11 21.19
CA ASP A 508 15.12 -7.99 22.47
C ASP A 508 16.62 -8.33 22.29
N PRO A 509 17.53 -7.36 22.47
CA PRO A 509 18.97 -7.59 22.34
C PRO A 509 19.54 -8.56 23.39
N THR A 510 18.87 -8.78 24.52
CA THR A 510 19.32 -9.69 25.59
C THR A 510 18.87 -11.13 25.37
N THR A 511 17.70 -11.32 24.75
CA THR A 511 17.09 -12.63 24.51
C THR A 511 17.45 -13.20 23.13
N SER A 512 17.64 -12.34 22.12
CA SER A 512 17.98 -12.76 20.75
C SER A 512 19.31 -13.50 20.61
N LEU A 513 20.24 -13.30 21.55
CA LEU A 513 21.46 -14.09 21.65
C LEU A 513 21.21 -15.45 22.35
N ARG A 514 20.27 -15.54 23.29
CA ARG A 514 20.07 -16.72 24.15
C ARG A 514 19.17 -17.79 23.55
N GLU A 515 18.25 -17.45 22.65
CA GLU A 515 17.33 -18.44 22.04
C GLU A 515 18.04 -19.50 21.18
N TYR A 516 19.36 -19.41 21.01
CA TYR A 516 20.12 -20.27 20.12
C TYR A 516 21.39 -20.91 20.71
N PHE A 517 21.82 -20.51 21.92
CA PHE A 517 22.97 -21.12 22.61
C PHE A 517 22.52 -22.21 23.59
#